data_AF-A0A7M3S9Q1-F1
#
_entry.id   AF-A0A7M3S9Q1-F1
#
_cell.length_a   1.000
_cell.length_b   1.000
_cell.length_c   1.000
_cell.angle_alpha   90.00
_cell.angle_beta   90.00
_cell.angle_gamma   90.00
#
_symmetry.space_group_name_H-M   'P 1'
#
loop_
_entity.id
_entity.type
_entity.pdbx_description
1 polymer ?
#
loop_
_entity_poly.entity_id
_entity_poly.type
_entity_poly.pdbx_seq_one_letter_code
_entity_poly.pdbx_strand_id
1 'polypeptide(L)'
;MYYYDLYISVGGACRPAYHLQANDLRNEAYPLDWQMEYSLDTVIHLFKTQFVDFFVDIEEDNNRGDSKYRWINDTINNIVSIHHFPRNIEVEKAQKKFLEKMSKRFKNMDDKLEKAKRVVLICNRTDTIEKLQLFLKEFSSLYPHLEIKLINIRNNEEMDINSYNMKRYVLSDCLSIEEYSFNDTFNGFTQERADWRGNMEIWGNILNNYYNKHRFECFRIMQKIKDENKALVIYGAGKRCLDLLYRFDKYDIQIKGIAVTDTHNNSQSIRQYGVNAIEKYDKDDTIVISLKDRYEAEIIKNTLLSKGYYNLYFVNDKLNLEKAF
;
A
#
# COMPACT_ATOMS: atom_id res chain seq x y z
N MET A 1 9.53 16.01 -10.39
CA MET A 1 8.56 14.90 -10.27
C MET A 1 8.67 14.01 -11.49
N TYR A 2 8.59 12.69 -11.33
CA TYR A 2 8.76 11.71 -12.41
C TYR A 2 7.48 10.91 -12.65
N TYR A 3 6.94 10.98 -13.88
CA TYR A 3 5.76 10.21 -14.30
C TYR A 3 6.16 8.79 -14.68
N TYR A 4 5.45 7.80 -14.15
CA TYR A 4 5.49 6.42 -14.61
C TYR A 4 4.09 5.87 -14.75
N ASP A 5 3.90 4.93 -15.66
CA ASP A 5 2.62 4.32 -15.95
C ASP A 5 2.24 3.30 -14.86
N LEU A 6 3.25 2.59 -14.34
CA LEU A 6 3.07 1.44 -13.46
C LEU A 6 4.14 1.36 -12.38
N TYR A 7 3.72 0.91 -11.19
CA TYR A 7 4.59 0.64 -10.05
C TYR A 7 4.32 -0.78 -9.57
N ILE A 8 5.37 -1.60 -9.46
CA ILE A 8 5.27 -3.01 -9.08
C ILE A 8 6.21 -3.28 -7.92
N SER A 9 5.70 -3.91 -6.86
CA SER A 9 6.53 -4.43 -5.78
C SER A 9 7.21 -5.72 -6.22
N VAL A 10 8.54 -5.75 -6.10
CA VAL A 10 9.38 -6.94 -6.22
C VAL A 10 10.22 -7.15 -4.95
N GLY A 11 9.74 -6.62 -3.81
CA GLY A 11 10.37 -6.75 -2.49
C GLY A 11 10.51 -8.18 -2.00
N GLY A 12 11.34 -8.43 -0.98
CA GLY A 12 11.39 -9.76 -0.33
C GLY A 12 10.18 -10.05 0.58
N ALA A 13 9.33 -9.03 0.81
CA ALA A 13 8.16 -9.08 1.68
C ALA A 13 7.15 -7.98 1.30
N CYS A 14 6.10 -7.81 2.09
CA CYS A 14 4.97 -6.91 1.82
C CYS A 14 5.25 -5.40 1.99
N ARG A 15 6.39 -5.01 2.58
CA ARG A 15 6.72 -3.60 2.90
C ARG A 15 6.66 -2.67 1.67
N PRO A 16 7.28 -2.97 0.50
CA PRO A 16 7.24 -2.07 -0.63
C PRO A 16 5.84 -1.92 -1.23
N ALA A 17 5.06 -3.01 -1.32
CA ALA A 17 3.68 -2.95 -1.80
C ALA A 17 2.77 -2.10 -0.90
N TYR A 18 3.00 -2.17 0.42
CA TYR A 18 2.34 -1.30 1.39
C TYR A 18 2.71 0.17 1.14
N HIS A 19 3.99 0.49 0.97
CA HIS A 19 4.42 1.87 0.72
C HIS A 19 3.96 2.43 -0.63
N LEU A 20 3.88 1.60 -1.68
CA LEU A 20 3.24 2.00 -2.93
C LEU A 20 1.76 2.33 -2.72
N GLN A 21 1.05 1.56 -1.89
CA GLN A 21 -0.35 1.82 -1.56
C GLN A 21 -0.50 3.12 -0.75
N ALA A 22 0.26 3.25 0.33
CA ALA A 22 0.23 4.44 1.20
C ALA A 22 0.60 5.72 0.45
N ASN A 23 1.34 5.61 -0.66
CA ASN A 23 1.76 6.73 -1.48
C ASN A 23 0.94 6.95 -2.76
N ASP A 24 -0.20 6.27 -2.92
CA ASP A 24 -1.09 6.38 -4.08
C ASP A 24 -0.44 5.98 -5.42
N LEU A 25 0.65 5.22 -5.35
CA LEU A 25 1.36 4.70 -6.52
C LEU A 25 0.85 3.32 -6.95
N ARG A 26 0.10 2.64 -6.08
CA ARG A 26 -0.45 1.30 -6.33
C ARG A 26 -1.93 1.35 -6.73
N ASN A 27 -2.20 1.06 -7.99
CA ASN A 27 -3.57 1.09 -8.52
C ASN A 27 -4.39 -0.14 -8.14
N GLU A 28 -3.74 -1.30 -8.00
CA GLU A 28 -4.38 -2.57 -7.68
C GLU A 28 -3.37 -3.52 -7.03
N ALA A 29 -3.79 -4.74 -6.69
CA ALA A 29 -2.91 -5.72 -6.09
C ALA A 29 -2.34 -6.69 -7.12
N TYR A 30 -1.02 -6.86 -7.10
CA TYR A 30 -0.29 -7.82 -7.91
C TYR A 30 0.05 -9.10 -7.14
N PRO A 31 0.38 -10.20 -7.84
CA PRO A 31 0.53 -11.51 -7.20
C PRO A 31 1.52 -11.52 -6.03
N LEU A 32 2.62 -10.76 -6.16
CA LEU A 32 3.74 -10.71 -5.24
C LEU A 32 3.62 -9.67 -4.11
N ASP A 33 2.61 -8.77 -4.15
CA ASP A 33 2.48 -7.64 -3.21
C ASP A 33 2.41 -8.06 -1.73
N TRP A 34 1.90 -9.26 -1.45
CA TRP A 34 1.60 -9.75 -0.10
C TRP A 34 2.20 -11.13 0.14
N GLN A 35 3.27 -11.45 -0.61
CA GLN A 35 4.05 -12.66 -0.44
C GLN A 35 5.40 -12.32 0.17
N MET A 36 6.09 -13.33 0.68
CA MET A 36 7.37 -13.16 1.36
C MET A 36 8.36 -14.27 0.97
N GLU A 37 9.62 -14.04 1.34
CA GLU A 37 10.71 -15.04 1.32
C GLU A 37 11.14 -15.53 -0.08
N TYR A 38 10.86 -14.75 -1.13
CA TYR A 38 11.23 -15.10 -2.51
C TYR A 38 12.45 -14.33 -3.05
N SER A 39 13.23 -15.01 -3.88
CA SER A 39 14.44 -14.46 -4.51
C SER A 39 14.10 -13.60 -5.75
N LEU A 40 15.08 -12.84 -6.25
CA LEU A 40 14.94 -12.15 -7.54
C LEU A 40 14.84 -13.13 -8.72
N ASP A 41 15.53 -14.27 -8.64
CA ASP A 41 15.46 -15.33 -9.65
C ASP A 41 14.05 -15.94 -9.69
N THR A 42 13.41 -16.13 -8.53
CA THR A 42 12.01 -16.53 -8.43
C THR A 42 11.09 -15.54 -9.12
N VAL A 43 11.32 -14.22 -8.97
CA VAL A 43 10.54 -13.21 -9.69
C VAL A 43 10.69 -13.41 -11.19
N ILE A 44 11.91 -13.52 -11.70
CA ILE A 44 12.15 -13.73 -13.14
C ILE A 44 11.49 -15.02 -13.64
N HIS A 45 11.64 -16.11 -12.90
CA HIS A 45 11.02 -17.40 -13.21
C HIS A 45 9.50 -17.26 -13.38
N LEU A 46 8.82 -16.68 -12.39
CA LEU A 46 7.36 -16.53 -12.44
C LEU A 46 6.88 -15.69 -13.62
N PHE A 47 7.60 -14.63 -13.98
CA PHE A 47 7.25 -13.85 -15.18
C PHE A 47 7.51 -14.64 -16.46
N LYS A 48 8.63 -15.38 -16.56
CA LYS A 48 8.94 -16.25 -17.71
C LYS A 48 7.90 -17.37 -17.88
N THR A 49 7.43 -17.96 -16.78
CA THR A 49 6.46 -19.07 -16.79
C THR A 49 5.01 -18.62 -16.70
N GLN A 50 4.75 -17.30 -16.71
CA GLN A 50 3.40 -16.74 -16.57
C GLN A 50 2.67 -17.23 -15.32
N PHE A 51 3.40 -17.45 -14.22
CA PHE A 51 2.89 -17.90 -12.93
C PHE A 51 2.17 -19.27 -12.99
N VAL A 52 2.48 -20.14 -13.96
CA VAL A 52 1.81 -21.44 -14.14
C VAL A 52 1.98 -22.39 -12.96
N ASP A 53 3.11 -22.29 -12.26
CA ASP A 53 3.50 -23.11 -11.11
C ASP A 53 3.38 -22.38 -9.76
N PHE A 54 2.84 -21.15 -9.75
CA PHE A 54 2.71 -20.33 -8.55
C PHE A 54 1.71 -20.93 -7.56
N PHE A 55 2.16 -21.38 -6.39
CA PHE A 55 1.39 -22.06 -5.34
C PHE A 55 0.59 -23.27 -5.86
N VAL A 56 1.11 -23.99 -6.85
CA VAL A 56 0.53 -25.27 -7.28
C VAL A 56 0.81 -26.36 -6.25
N ASP A 57 2.04 -26.44 -5.77
CA ASP A 57 2.43 -27.33 -4.66
C ASP A 57 2.67 -26.50 -3.41
N ILE A 58 1.95 -26.84 -2.34
CA ILE A 58 1.98 -26.09 -1.09
C ILE A 58 2.13 -26.97 0.14
N GLU A 59 2.78 -26.42 1.15
CA GLU A 59 2.88 -27.01 2.49
C GLU A 59 2.46 -25.99 3.55
N GLU A 60 1.73 -26.44 4.58
CA GLU A 60 1.41 -25.61 5.75
C GLU A 60 2.47 -25.78 6.84
N ASP A 61 3.06 -24.67 7.27
CA ASP A 61 3.85 -24.65 8.50
C ASP A 61 2.90 -24.45 9.70
N ASN A 62 2.55 -25.55 10.36
CA ASN A 62 1.63 -25.55 11.50
C ASN A 62 2.21 -24.86 12.76
N ASN A 63 3.53 -24.63 12.81
CA ASN A 63 4.17 -23.93 13.92
C ASN A 63 4.19 -22.42 13.71
N ARG A 64 3.81 -21.94 12.52
CA ARG A 64 3.77 -20.54 12.13
C ARG A 64 2.36 -20.14 11.67
N GLY A 65 2.12 -18.84 11.62
CA GLY A 65 0.83 -18.27 11.24
C GLY A 65 0.04 -17.70 12.42
N ASP A 66 -0.96 -16.89 12.10
CA ASP A 66 -1.79 -16.22 13.11
C ASP A 66 -3.09 -16.98 13.36
N SER A 67 -3.96 -16.45 14.23
CA SER A 67 -5.24 -17.08 14.56
C SER A 67 -6.25 -17.09 13.39
N LYS A 68 -6.02 -16.28 12.36
CA LYS A 68 -6.94 -16.03 11.24
C LYS A 68 -6.47 -16.68 9.94
N TYR A 69 -5.17 -16.69 9.69
CA TYR A 69 -4.53 -17.12 8.45
C TYR A 69 -3.42 -18.14 8.72
N ARG A 70 -3.31 -19.10 7.81
CA ARG A 70 -2.28 -20.14 7.75
C ARG A 70 -0.98 -19.56 7.20
N TRP A 71 0.13 -20.17 7.61
CA TRP A 71 1.43 -19.97 6.99
C TRP A 71 1.62 -21.02 5.89
N ILE A 72 1.51 -20.61 4.63
CA ILE A 72 1.59 -21.52 3.49
C ILE A 72 2.86 -21.25 2.70
N ASN A 73 3.63 -22.31 2.44
CA ASN A 73 4.84 -22.30 1.63
C ASN A 73 4.52 -22.89 0.25
N ASP A 74 4.86 -22.16 -0.81
CA ASP A 74 5.01 -22.69 -2.17
C ASP A 74 6.35 -23.39 -2.27
N THR A 75 6.33 -24.71 -2.39
CA THR A 75 7.52 -25.56 -2.34
C THR A 75 8.33 -25.54 -3.64
N ILE A 76 7.72 -25.17 -4.76
CA ILE A 76 8.39 -25.04 -6.06
C ILE A 76 9.18 -23.74 -6.11
N ASN A 77 8.53 -22.64 -5.71
CA ASN A 77 9.06 -21.30 -5.93
C ASN A 77 9.76 -20.70 -4.69
N ASN A 78 9.67 -21.37 -3.53
CA ASN A 78 10.13 -20.87 -2.24
C ASN A 78 9.47 -19.53 -1.89
N ILE A 79 8.14 -19.52 -1.85
CA ILE A 79 7.36 -18.31 -1.57
C ILE A 79 6.43 -18.57 -0.40
N VAL A 80 6.35 -17.61 0.51
CA VAL A 80 5.47 -17.70 1.68
C VAL A 80 4.26 -16.79 1.52
N SER A 81 3.07 -17.33 1.80
CA SER A 81 1.82 -16.58 1.94
C SER A 81 1.30 -16.68 3.39
N ILE A 82 1.13 -15.52 4.03
CA ILE A 82 0.57 -15.41 5.41
C ILE A 82 -0.80 -14.70 5.48
N HIS A 83 -1.33 -14.21 4.36
CA HIS A 83 -2.52 -13.35 4.35
C HIS A 83 -3.72 -13.91 3.56
N HIS A 84 -3.53 -15.01 2.84
CA HIS A 84 -4.50 -15.45 1.84
C HIS A 84 -5.20 -16.78 2.13
N PHE A 85 -4.70 -17.56 3.08
CA PHE A 85 -5.22 -18.88 3.41
C PHE A 85 -5.88 -18.85 4.78
N PRO A 86 -7.19 -18.55 4.88
CA PRO A 86 -7.84 -18.43 6.18
C PRO A 86 -8.00 -19.81 6.84
N ARG A 87 -7.89 -19.86 8.17
CA ARG A 87 -7.99 -21.12 8.93
C ARG A 87 -9.38 -21.75 8.90
N ASN A 88 -10.42 -20.96 8.66
CA ASN A 88 -11.81 -21.42 8.58
C ASN A 88 -12.23 -21.99 7.21
N ILE A 89 -11.28 -22.17 6.28
CA ILE A 89 -11.49 -22.81 4.98
C ILE A 89 -10.46 -23.94 4.83
N GLU A 90 -10.91 -25.08 4.29
CA GLU A 90 -10.03 -26.18 3.87
C GLU A 90 -8.91 -25.67 2.94
N VAL A 91 -7.69 -26.18 3.14
CA VAL A 91 -6.48 -25.67 2.47
C VAL A 91 -6.62 -25.75 0.95
N GLU A 92 -7.05 -26.89 0.40
CA GLU A 92 -7.24 -27.09 -1.04
C GLU A 92 -8.25 -26.09 -1.63
N LYS A 93 -9.34 -25.82 -0.90
CA LYS A 93 -10.37 -24.87 -1.34
C LYS A 93 -9.86 -23.43 -1.27
N ALA A 94 -9.05 -23.09 -0.26
CA ALA A 94 -8.39 -21.80 -0.17
C ALA A 94 -7.35 -21.63 -1.29
N GLN A 95 -6.59 -22.68 -1.59
CA GLN A 95 -5.59 -22.73 -2.67
C GLN A 95 -6.24 -22.49 -4.03
N LYS A 96 -7.32 -23.22 -4.38
CA LYS A 96 -8.02 -23.02 -5.65
C LYS A 96 -8.48 -21.56 -5.83
N LYS A 97 -9.10 -20.97 -4.80
CA LYS A 97 -9.52 -19.56 -4.81
C LYS A 97 -8.34 -18.60 -4.91
N PHE A 98 -7.22 -18.94 -4.27
CA PHE A 98 -5.99 -18.18 -4.33
C PHE A 98 -5.43 -18.18 -5.76
N LEU A 99 -5.28 -19.35 -6.38
CA LEU A 99 -4.80 -19.51 -7.75
C LEU A 99 -5.66 -18.71 -8.74
N GLU A 100 -6.99 -18.91 -8.72
CA GLU A 100 -7.92 -18.15 -9.59
C GLU A 100 -7.74 -16.63 -9.47
N LYS A 101 -7.59 -16.15 -8.23
CA LYS A 101 -7.37 -14.72 -7.95
C LYS A 101 -6.00 -14.24 -8.44
N MET A 102 -4.95 -15.03 -8.25
CA MET A 102 -3.59 -14.66 -8.60
C MET A 102 -3.35 -14.73 -10.11
N SER A 103 -3.91 -15.73 -10.81
CA SER A 103 -3.90 -15.77 -12.27
C SER A 103 -4.59 -14.55 -12.89
N LYS A 104 -5.72 -14.11 -12.33
CA LYS A 104 -6.38 -12.87 -12.77
C LYS A 104 -5.52 -11.63 -12.53
N ARG A 105 -4.87 -11.55 -11.36
CA ARG A 105 -3.97 -10.43 -11.01
C ARG A 105 -2.74 -10.40 -11.91
N PHE A 106 -2.15 -11.55 -12.21
CA PHE A 106 -1.03 -11.67 -13.12
C PHE A 106 -1.44 -11.21 -14.52
N LYS A 107 -2.51 -11.77 -15.09
CA LYS A 107 -3.00 -11.36 -16.42
C LYS A 107 -3.23 -9.84 -16.51
N ASN A 108 -3.86 -9.26 -15.51
CA ASN A 108 -4.09 -7.81 -15.47
C ASN A 108 -2.78 -7.00 -15.38
N MET A 109 -1.78 -7.50 -14.65
CA MET A 109 -0.45 -6.88 -14.53
C MET A 109 0.30 -6.95 -15.85
N ASP A 110 0.31 -8.13 -16.47
CA ASP A 110 0.95 -8.42 -17.74
C ASP A 110 0.36 -7.56 -18.88
N ASP A 111 -0.98 -7.53 -18.98
CA ASP A 111 -1.71 -6.65 -19.92
C ASP A 111 -1.36 -5.16 -19.76
N LYS A 112 -0.93 -4.74 -18.57
CA LYS A 112 -0.49 -3.36 -18.27
C LYS A 112 0.98 -3.14 -18.58
N LEU A 113 1.83 -4.13 -18.32
CA LEU A 113 3.25 -4.09 -18.70
C LEU A 113 3.39 -3.99 -20.23
N GLU A 114 2.59 -4.76 -20.98
CA GLU A 114 2.55 -4.71 -22.44
C GLU A 114 2.20 -3.32 -23.00
N LYS A 115 1.36 -2.55 -22.29
CA LYS A 115 0.89 -1.24 -22.74
C LYS A 115 1.66 -0.06 -22.15
N ALA A 116 2.42 -0.29 -21.08
CA ALA A 116 3.19 0.73 -20.41
C ALA A 116 4.37 1.18 -21.29
N LYS A 117 4.89 2.37 -20.99
CA LYS A 117 6.17 2.85 -21.54
C LYS A 117 7.22 2.96 -20.44
N ARG A 118 6.80 3.38 -19.25
CA ARG A 118 7.70 3.66 -18.13
C ARG A 118 7.21 2.96 -16.87
N VAL A 119 8.04 2.10 -16.30
CA VAL A 119 7.70 1.27 -15.13
C VAL A 119 8.71 1.47 -14.00
N VAL A 120 8.19 1.51 -12.78
CA VAL A 120 9.01 1.43 -11.56
C VAL A 120 8.81 0.07 -10.92
N LEU A 121 9.91 -0.65 -10.75
CA LEU A 121 10.01 -1.77 -9.82
C LEU A 121 10.52 -1.23 -8.48
N ILE A 122 9.94 -1.69 -7.37
CA ILE A 122 10.38 -1.28 -6.03
C ILE A 122 10.62 -2.47 -5.11
N CYS A 123 11.70 -2.40 -4.34
CA CYS A 123 12.05 -3.42 -3.38
C CYS A 123 12.76 -2.82 -2.16
N ASN A 124 12.90 -3.64 -1.11
CA ASN A 124 13.70 -3.37 0.08
C ASN A 124 14.63 -4.57 0.35
N ARG A 125 15.54 -4.85 -0.60
CA ARG A 125 16.36 -6.06 -0.63
C ARG A 125 17.79 -5.77 -0.18
N THR A 126 18.41 -6.77 0.44
CA THR A 126 19.82 -6.76 0.84
C THR A 126 20.75 -7.26 -0.26
N ASP A 127 20.21 -7.80 -1.36
CA ASP A 127 20.96 -8.22 -2.55
C ASP A 127 21.98 -7.16 -3.00
N THR A 128 23.13 -7.60 -3.54
CA THR A 128 24.17 -6.67 -4.01
C THR A 128 23.71 -5.90 -5.24
N ILE A 129 24.37 -4.79 -5.53
CA ILE A 129 24.04 -3.99 -6.72
C ILE A 129 24.21 -4.79 -8.01
N GLU A 130 25.18 -5.70 -8.09
CA GLU A 130 25.41 -6.56 -9.26
C GLU A 130 24.21 -7.51 -9.50
N LYS A 131 23.65 -8.08 -8.42
CA LYS A 131 22.45 -8.91 -8.51
C LYS A 131 21.23 -8.10 -8.96
N LEU A 132 21.06 -6.88 -8.44
CA LEU A 132 19.98 -5.99 -8.85
C LEU A 132 20.12 -5.57 -10.32
N GLN A 133 21.35 -5.34 -10.79
CA GLN A 133 21.63 -5.04 -12.19
C GLN A 133 21.33 -6.23 -13.12
N LEU A 134 21.73 -7.44 -12.72
CA LEU A 134 21.41 -8.65 -13.48
C LEU A 134 19.90 -8.88 -13.55
N PHE A 135 19.22 -8.80 -12.42
CA PHE A 135 17.76 -8.88 -12.35
C PHE A 135 17.09 -7.88 -13.27
N LEU A 136 17.49 -6.60 -13.22
CA LEU A 136 16.87 -5.56 -14.04
C LEU A 136 17.08 -5.81 -15.54
N LYS A 137 18.26 -6.30 -15.94
CA LYS A 137 18.54 -6.71 -17.33
C LYS A 137 17.66 -7.88 -17.75
N GLU A 138 17.54 -8.91 -16.93
CA GLU A 138 16.67 -10.06 -17.23
C GLU A 138 15.20 -9.68 -17.28
N PHE A 139 14.73 -8.84 -16.36
CA PHE A 139 13.35 -8.36 -16.40
C PHE A 139 13.08 -7.54 -17.67
N SER A 140 14.04 -6.69 -18.06
CA SER A 140 13.91 -5.88 -19.28
C SER A 140 13.87 -6.71 -20.56
N SER A 141 14.46 -7.92 -20.59
CA SER A 141 14.39 -8.78 -21.78
C SER A 141 13.01 -9.40 -21.99
N LEU A 142 12.18 -9.47 -20.94
CA LEU A 142 10.78 -9.91 -21.02
C LEU A 142 9.88 -8.82 -21.63
N TYR A 143 10.23 -7.54 -21.44
CA TYR A 143 9.48 -6.39 -21.95
C TYR A 143 10.44 -5.34 -22.54
N PRO A 144 11.01 -5.59 -23.74
CA PRO A 144 12.11 -4.80 -24.28
C PRO A 144 11.74 -3.36 -24.67
N HIS A 145 10.44 -3.04 -24.75
CA HIS A 145 9.94 -1.69 -25.05
C HIS A 145 9.87 -0.77 -23.83
N LEU A 146 10.07 -1.29 -22.62
CA LEU A 146 9.92 -0.51 -21.39
C LEU A 146 11.18 0.28 -21.02
N GLU A 147 10.97 1.51 -20.58
CA GLU A 147 11.90 2.21 -19.69
C GLU A 147 11.61 1.73 -18.25
N ILE A 148 12.62 1.14 -17.60
CA ILE A 148 12.48 0.51 -16.29
C ILE A 148 13.42 1.16 -15.29
N LYS A 149 12.84 1.65 -14.20
CA LYS A 149 13.58 2.05 -13.01
C LYS A 149 13.37 1.05 -11.88
N LEU A 150 14.46 0.62 -11.25
CA LEU A 150 14.41 -0.13 -10.00
C LEU A 150 14.73 0.80 -8.83
N ILE A 151 13.83 0.90 -7.85
CA ILE A 151 14.09 1.58 -6.58
C ILE A 151 14.36 0.51 -5.53
N ASN A 152 15.56 0.50 -4.94
CA ASN A 152 15.88 -0.37 -3.82
C ASN A 152 16.06 0.45 -2.53
N ILE A 153 15.42 0.01 -1.46
CA ILE A 153 15.55 0.60 -0.12
C ILE A 153 16.44 -0.28 0.75
N ARG A 154 17.48 0.29 1.36
CA ARG A 154 18.36 -0.37 2.33
C ARG A 154 18.18 0.22 3.72
N ASN A 155 17.93 -0.66 4.69
CA ASN A 155 18.01 -0.29 6.10
C ASN A 155 19.47 -0.03 6.50
N ASN A 156 19.72 1.09 7.15
CA ASN A 156 20.97 1.44 7.79
C ASN A 156 20.67 2.13 9.12
N GLU A 157 20.69 1.36 10.21
CA GLU A 157 20.32 1.83 11.55
C GLU A 157 21.31 2.86 12.14
N GLU A 158 22.51 2.96 11.57
CA GLU A 158 23.54 3.93 11.98
C GLU A 158 23.26 5.35 11.45
N MET A 159 22.33 5.50 10.50
CA MET A 159 21.96 6.80 9.94
C MET A 159 20.99 7.55 10.85
N ASP A 160 21.05 8.89 10.77
CA ASP A 160 20.06 9.76 11.40
C ASP A 160 18.64 9.42 10.88
N ILE A 161 17.68 9.33 11.81
CA ILE A 161 16.31 8.85 11.58
C ILE A 161 15.53 9.68 10.54
N ASN A 162 15.93 10.94 10.33
CA ASN A 162 15.28 11.86 9.38
C ASN A 162 16.10 12.08 8.12
N SER A 163 17.16 11.29 7.90
CA SER A 163 18.08 11.42 6.77
C SER A 163 18.04 10.22 5.85
N TYR A 164 18.37 10.43 4.58
CA TYR A 164 18.62 9.35 3.64
C TYR A 164 19.69 9.75 2.63
N ASN A 165 20.42 8.75 2.15
CA ASN A 165 21.36 8.86 1.04
C ASN A 165 20.77 8.18 -0.19
N MET A 166 21.10 8.69 -1.38
CA MET A 166 20.68 8.10 -2.65
C MET A 166 21.88 7.91 -3.58
N LYS A 167 22.01 6.71 -4.15
CA LYS A 167 22.96 6.39 -5.21
C LYS A 167 22.19 6.00 -6.47
N ARG A 168 22.61 6.51 -7.62
CA ARG A 168 22.01 6.20 -8.92
C ARG A 168 22.98 5.43 -9.79
N TYR A 169 22.47 4.37 -10.43
CA TYR A 169 23.19 3.55 -11.38
C TYR A 169 22.43 3.56 -12.71
N VAL A 170 23.09 3.97 -13.79
CA VAL A 170 22.50 3.97 -15.15
C VAL A 170 23.12 2.80 -15.90
N LEU A 171 22.28 1.86 -16.34
CA LEU A 171 22.72 0.66 -17.06
C LEU A 171 22.60 0.85 -18.58
N SER A 172 21.60 1.62 -19.00
CA SER A 172 21.36 2.06 -20.37
C SER A 172 20.41 3.26 -20.36
N ASP A 173 20.06 3.79 -21.54
CA ASP A 173 19.08 4.88 -21.68
C ASP A 173 17.70 4.51 -21.13
N CYS A 174 17.35 3.23 -21.14
CA CYS A 174 16.05 2.72 -20.68
C CYS A 174 16.11 2.09 -19.29
N LEU A 175 17.29 1.84 -18.71
CA LEU A 175 17.43 1.07 -17.46
C LEU A 175 18.23 1.83 -16.41
N SER A 176 17.63 2.04 -15.25
CA SER A 176 18.31 2.67 -14.12
C SER A 176 17.91 2.07 -12.76
N ILE A 177 18.81 2.19 -11.79
CA ILE A 177 18.60 1.82 -10.41
C ILE A 177 18.81 3.06 -9.54
N GLU A 178 17.90 3.30 -8.60
CA GLU A 178 18.11 4.21 -7.48
C GLU A 178 18.11 3.42 -6.19
N GLU A 179 19.21 3.50 -5.46
CA GLU A 179 19.38 2.87 -4.17
C GLU A 179 19.34 3.93 -3.08
N TYR A 180 18.33 3.84 -2.21
CA TYR A 180 18.19 4.69 -1.05
C TYR A 180 18.64 3.94 0.20
N SER A 181 19.42 4.58 1.05
CA SER A 181 19.84 4.04 2.34
C SER A 181 19.47 5.01 3.45
N PHE A 182 18.78 4.51 4.47
CA PHE A 182 18.35 5.25 5.65
C PHE A 182 18.00 4.31 6.79
N ASN A 183 17.79 4.85 7.98
CA ASN A 183 17.28 4.08 9.11
C ASN A 183 15.80 3.74 8.88
N ASP A 184 15.54 2.54 8.33
CA ASP A 184 14.21 2.00 8.01
C ASP A 184 13.64 1.19 9.18
N THR A 185 13.98 1.59 10.40
CA THR A 185 13.29 1.15 11.62
C THR A 185 12.05 2.01 11.84
N PHE A 186 11.04 1.44 12.50
CA PHE A 186 9.80 2.16 12.75
C PHE A 186 10.02 3.32 13.72
N ASN A 187 9.62 4.53 13.31
CA ASN A 187 9.78 5.77 14.07
C ASN A 187 8.49 6.27 14.74
N GLY A 188 7.43 5.45 14.84
CA GLY A 188 6.16 5.87 15.43
C GLY A 188 6.21 6.01 16.96
N PHE A 189 5.62 7.09 17.48
CA PHE A 189 5.57 7.49 18.89
C PHE A 189 4.78 6.57 19.84
N THR A 190 4.31 5.41 19.37
CA THR A 190 3.75 4.39 20.24
C THR A 190 4.89 3.52 20.73
N GLN A 191 5.06 3.36 22.05
CA GLN A 191 6.02 2.43 22.67
C GLN A 191 5.78 0.94 22.34
N GLU A 192 4.96 0.65 21.32
CA GLU A 192 4.72 -0.70 20.82
C GLU A 192 5.78 -1.10 19.80
N ARG A 193 6.12 -2.40 19.86
CA ARG A 193 7.18 -3.13 19.16
C ARG A 193 7.43 -2.68 17.72
N ALA A 194 8.68 -2.88 17.27
CA ALA A 194 9.13 -2.76 15.89
C ALA A 194 8.04 -3.11 14.86
N ASP A 195 7.57 -2.08 14.14
CA ASP A 195 6.55 -2.25 13.11
C ASP A 195 7.22 -2.70 11.80
N TRP A 196 6.65 -3.72 11.16
CA TRP A 196 7.12 -4.24 9.88
C TRP A 196 7.07 -3.20 8.75
N ARG A 197 6.40 -2.06 8.96
CA ARG A 197 6.30 -0.95 7.99
C ARG A 197 7.59 -0.12 7.84
N GLY A 198 8.48 -0.12 8.83
CA GLY A 198 9.71 0.70 8.80
C GLY A 198 9.45 2.20 8.95
N ASN A 199 10.34 3.05 8.42
CA ASN A 199 10.28 4.51 8.59
C ASN A 199 9.34 5.16 7.57
N MET A 200 8.08 5.29 7.95
CA MET A 200 6.99 5.78 7.10
C MET A 200 7.25 7.16 6.49
N GLU A 201 7.90 8.04 7.25
CA GLU A 201 8.16 9.42 6.83
C GLU A 201 9.17 9.46 5.68
N ILE A 202 10.29 8.77 5.81
CA ILE A 202 11.33 8.74 4.78
C ILE A 202 10.86 8.01 3.52
N TRP A 203 10.12 6.90 3.66
CA TRP A 203 9.45 6.26 2.53
C TRP A 203 8.51 7.22 1.80
N GLY A 204 7.70 7.99 2.54
CA GLY A 204 6.84 9.03 1.98
C GLY A 204 7.63 10.11 1.23
N ASN A 205 8.70 10.62 1.82
CA ASN A 205 9.56 11.65 1.22
C ASN A 205 10.20 11.19 -0.09
N ILE A 206 10.71 9.96 -0.13
CA ILE A 206 11.30 9.37 -1.35
C ILE A 206 10.21 9.23 -2.43
N LEU A 207 9.09 8.58 -2.09
CA LEU A 207 8.02 8.28 -3.04
C LEU A 207 7.23 9.52 -3.46
N ASN A 208 7.34 10.65 -2.74
CA ASN A 208 6.74 11.91 -3.14
C ASN A 208 7.27 12.49 -4.46
N ASN A 209 8.46 12.06 -4.88
CA ASN A 209 9.04 12.47 -6.16
C ASN A 209 8.41 11.77 -7.38
N TYR A 210 7.57 10.75 -7.15
CA TYR A 210 7.04 9.84 -8.15
C TYR A 210 5.53 10.01 -8.33
N TYR A 211 5.03 9.92 -9.56
CA TYR A 211 3.59 9.98 -9.82
C TYR A 211 3.14 9.06 -10.95
N ASN A 212 1.86 8.72 -10.93
CA ASN A 212 1.12 8.10 -12.02
C ASN A 212 -0.21 8.84 -12.19
N LYS A 213 -1.00 8.42 -13.19
CA LYS A 213 -2.35 8.94 -13.42
C LYS A 213 -3.24 8.82 -12.18
N HIS A 214 -3.13 7.73 -11.42
CA HIS A 214 -3.96 7.50 -10.25
C HIS A 214 -3.68 8.49 -9.12
N ARG A 215 -2.40 8.68 -8.76
CA ARG A 215 -1.96 9.69 -7.80
C ARG A 215 -2.41 11.08 -8.21
N PHE A 216 -2.35 11.40 -9.50
CA PHE A 216 -2.85 12.67 -10.02
C PHE A 216 -4.36 12.85 -9.79
N GLU A 217 -5.18 11.82 -10.07
CA GLU A 217 -6.61 11.86 -9.77
C GLU A 217 -6.88 12.00 -8.27
N CYS A 218 -6.12 11.28 -7.44
CA CYS A 218 -6.22 11.40 -5.98
C CYS A 218 -5.92 12.82 -5.53
N PHE A 219 -4.82 13.40 -6.02
CA PHE A 219 -4.47 14.80 -5.77
C PHE A 219 -5.58 15.74 -6.20
N ARG A 220 -6.17 15.56 -7.39
CA ARG A 220 -7.32 16.36 -7.88
C ARG A 220 -8.52 16.30 -6.92
N ILE A 221 -8.88 15.12 -6.44
CA ILE A 221 -10.00 14.95 -5.50
C ILE A 221 -9.69 15.66 -4.17
N MET A 222 -8.46 15.50 -3.67
CA MET A 222 -8.00 16.12 -2.42
C MET A 222 -7.97 17.66 -2.53
N GLN A 223 -7.48 18.22 -3.64
CA GLN A 223 -7.51 19.66 -3.88
C GLN A 223 -8.94 20.19 -3.99
N LYS A 224 -9.84 19.47 -4.68
CA LYS A 224 -11.25 19.86 -4.74
C LYS A 224 -11.87 20.00 -3.35
N ILE A 225 -11.58 19.06 -2.44
CA ILE A 225 -12.08 19.11 -1.06
C ILE A 225 -11.47 20.30 -0.30
N LYS A 226 -10.18 20.58 -0.50
CA LYS A 226 -9.51 21.76 0.07
C LYS A 226 -10.15 23.06 -0.41
N ASP A 227 -10.50 23.14 -1.70
CA ASP A 227 -11.09 24.32 -2.33
C ASP A 227 -12.57 24.54 -1.96
N GLU A 228 -13.30 23.49 -1.57
CA GLU A 228 -14.69 23.59 -1.11
C GLU A 228 -14.85 24.41 0.20
N ASN A 229 -13.73 24.80 0.84
CA ASN A 229 -13.61 25.70 2.00
C ASN A 229 -14.54 25.37 3.19
N LYS A 230 -14.95 24.11 3.28
CA LYS A 230 -15.71 23.54 4.40
C LYS A 230 -14.76 22.78 5.30
N ALA A 231 -14.96 22.89 6.61
CA ALA A 231 -14.10 22.17 7.53
C ALA A 231 -14.33 20.65 7.39
N LEU A 232 -13.23 19.89 7.40
CA LEU A 232 -13.25 18.45 7.19
C LEU A 232 -13.26 17.71 8.53
N VAL A 233 -14.14 16.73 8.68
CA VAL A 233 -14.26 15.88 9.89
C VAL A 233 -14.18 14.42 9.48
N ILE A 234 -13.35 13.62 10.15
CA ILE A 234 -13.29 12.18 9.91
C ILE A 234 -14.26 11.48 10.85
N TYR A 235 -15.16 10.64 10.34
CA TYR A 235 -16.03 9.79 11.15
C TYR A 235 -15.43 8.38 11.32
N GLY A 236 -15.17 8.01 12.57
CA GLY A 236 -14.53 6.77 12.97
C GLY A 236 -13.10 7.01 13.47
N ALA A 237 -12.74 6.37 14.58
CA ALA A 237 -11.44 6.55 15.26
C ALA A 237 -10.52 5.30 15.15
N GLY A 238 -10.74 4.46 14.14
CA GLY A 238 -9.97 3.23 13.94
C GLY A 238 -8.70 3.41 13.10
N LYS A 239 -8.05 2.30 12.74
CA LYS A 239 -6.83 2.29 11.91
C LYS A 239 -6.96 3.08 10.59
N ARG A 240 -8.12 2.99 9.92
CA ARG A 240 -8.40 3.75 8.69
C ARG A 240 -8.41 5.26 8.90
N CYS A 241 -8.82 5.76 10.07
CA CYS A 241 -8.71 7.18 10.40
C CYS A 241 -7.25 7.61 10.43
N LEU A 242 -6.39 6.83 11.07
CA LEU A 242 -4.97 7.11 11.12
C LEU A 242 -4.33 7.12 9.72
N ASP A 243 -4.69 6.15 8.87
CA ASP A 243 -4.23 6.10 7.48
C ASP A 243 -4.67 7.34 6.68
N LEU A 244 -5.90 7.84 6.90
CA LEU A 244 -6.39 9.07 6.27
C LEU A 244 -5.69 10.31 6.79
N LEU A 245 -5.38 10.40 8.09
CA LEU A 245 -4.63 11.52 8.65
C LEU A 245 -3.26 11.67 7.98
N TYR A 246 -2.53 10.57 7.79
CA TYR A 246 -1.27 10.60 7.04
C TYR A 246 -1.47 11.08 5.60
N ARG A 247 -2.58 10.67 4.98
CA ARG A 247 -2.91 11.10 3.61
C ARG A 247 -3.28 12.58 3.53
N PHE A 248 -4.05 13.09 4.49
CA PHE A 248 -4.44 14.50 4.54
C PHE A 248 -3.25 15.40 4.83
N ASP A 249 -2.38 15.04 5.77
CA ASP A 249 -1.13 15.76 6.00
C ASP A 249 -0.28 15.83 4.73
N LYS A 250 -0.18 14.71 3.99
CA LYS A 250 0.55 14.65 2.72
C LYS A 250 0.03 15.63 1.66
N TYR A 251 -1.26 15.96 1.69
CA TYR A 251 -1.88 16.91 0.76
C TYR A 251 -2.15 18.28 1.39
N ASP A 252 -1.59 18.54 2.58
CA ASP A 252 -1.82 19.76 3.35
C ASP A 252 -3.31 20.07 3.52
N ILE A 253 -4.05 19.04 3.95
CA ILE A 253 -5.47 19.11 4.28
C ILE A 253 -5.60 19.11 5.79
N GLN A 254 -6.06 20.23 6.33
CA GLN A 254 -6.38 20.36 7.75
C GLN A 254 -7.76 19.76 8.03
N ILE A 255 -7.87 19.02 9.12
CA ILE A 255 -9.17 18.57 9.63
C ILE A 255 -9.54 19.31 10.91
N LYS A 256 -10.84 19.46 11.14
CA LYS A 256 -11.41 20.06 12.34
C LYS A 256 -11.37 19.10 13.53
N GLY A 257 -11.50 17.80 13.27
CA GLY A 257 -11.44 16.78 14.31
C GLY A 257 -11.95 15.43 13.86
N ILE A 258 -12.09 14.52 14.83
CA ILE A 258 -12.55 13.15 14.62
C ILE A 258 -13.90 12.98 15.32
N ALA A 259 -14.87 12.46 14.61
CA ALA A 259 -16.21 12.18 15.09
C ALA A 259 -16.41 10.68 15.34
N VAL A 260 -17.14 10.36 16.40
CA VAL A 260 -17.62 9.01 16.72
C VAL A 260 -19.07 9.07 17.19
N THR A 261 -19.76 7.92 17.16
CA THR A 261 -21.11 7.81 17.75
C THR A 261 -21.06 7.95 19.27
N ASP A 262 -20.03 7.36 19.89
CA ASP A 262 -19.85 7.29 21.34
C ASP A 262 -18.37 7.46 21.69
N THR A 263 -18.05 8.38 22.59
CA THR A 263 -16.69 8.64 23.04
C THR A 263 -16.19 7.68 24.13
N HIS A 264 -17.07 6.94 24.82
CA HIS A 264 -16.68 6.14 26.00
C HIS A 264 -15.66 5.03 25.71
N ASN A 265 -15.70 4.42 24.52
CA ASN A 265 -14.80 3.34 24.11
C ASN A 265 -13.73 3.79 23.10
N ASN A 266 -13.49 5.10 23.00
CA ASN A 266 -12.53 5.66 22.06
C ASN A 266 -11.45 6.45 22.80
N SER A 267 -10.24 6.49 22.23
CA SER A 267 -9.19 7.38 22.71
C SER A 267 -9.67 8.83 22.68
N GLN A 268 -9.28 9.63 23.67
CA GLN A 268 -9.68 11.05 23.73
C GLN A 268 -9.12 11.89 22.56
N SER A 269 -8.01 11.43 21.97
CA SER A 269 -7.38 12.04 20.80
C SER A 269 -6.71 10.97 19.94
N ILE A 270 -6.51 11.32 18.66
CA ILE A 270 -5.63 10.61 17.73
C ILE A 270 -4.70 11.66 17.14
N ARG A 271 -3.39 11.51 17.41
CA ARG A 271 -2.37 12.55 17.14
C ARG A 271 -2.78 13.86 17.84
N GLN A 272 -2.81 14.98 17.11
CA GLN A 272 -3.23 16.28 17.64
C GLN A 272 -4.75 16.52 17.64
N TYR A 273 -5.54 15.59 17.09
CA TYR A 273 -6.97 15.80 16.86
C TYR A 273 -7.82 15.16 17.97
N GLY A 274 -8.73 15.94 18.55
CA GLY A 274 -9.69 15.44 19.54
C GLY A 274 -10.75 14.52 18.91
N VAL A 275 -11.08 13.44 19.62
CA VAL A 275 -12.19 12.54 19.26
C VAL A 275 -13.42 12.95 20.05
N ASN A 276 -14.49 13.31 19.33
CA ASN A 276 -15.70 13.87 19.93
C ASN A 276 -16.96 13.20 19.34
N ALA A 277 -18.08 13.34 20.02
CA ALA A 277 -19.37 13.01 19.45
C ALA A 277 -19.65 13.85 18.20
N ILE A 278 -20.34 13.28 17.21
CA ILE A 278 -20.60 13.95 15.92
C ILE A 278 -21.36 15.28 16.10
N GLU A 279 -22.18 15.39 17.14
CA GLU A 279 -22.98 16.57 17.48
C GLU A 279 -22.14 17.82 17.78
N LYS A 280 -20.83 17.68 18.04
CA LYS A 280 -19.91 18.81 18.24
C LYS A 280 -19.56 19.53 16.93
N TYR A 281 -19.81 18.90 15.78
CA TYR A 281 -19.43 19.41 14.47
C TYR A 281 -20.62 19.99 13.71
N ASP A 282 -20.34 20.97 12.84
CA ASP A 282 -21.36 21.75 12.16
C ASP A 282 -21.99 20.93 11.02
N LYS A 283 -23.26 21.19 10.71
CA LYS A 283 -24.03 20.39 9.74
C LYS A 283 -23.55 20.55 8.30
N ASP A 284 -22.91 21.67 8.02
CA ASP A 284 -22.29 22.00 6.75
C ASP A 284 -20.84 21.50 6.62
N ASP A 285 -20.21 21.02 7.70
CA ASP A 285 -18.90 20.37 7.65
C ASP A 285 -18.92 19.18 6.69
N THR A 286 -17.79 18.94 6.03
CA THR A 286 -17.60 17.76 5.19
C THR A 286 -17.22 16.57 6.07
N ILE A 287 -18.04 15.52 6.06
CA ILE A 287 -17.82 14.32 6.87
C ILE A 287 -17.25 13.20 5.98
N VAL A 288 -16.09 12.69 6.35
CA VAL A 288 -15.41 11.56 5.70
C VAL A 288 -15.57 10.31 6.54
N ILE A 289 -16.38 9.35 6.07
CA ILE A 289 -16.67 8.10 6.78
C ILE A 289 -15.53 7.11 6.56
N SER A 290 -14.72 6.86 7.59
CA SER A 290 -13.51 6.04 7.52
C SER A 290 -13.71 4.58 7.94
N LEU A 291 -14.95 4.08 7.98
CA LEU A 291 -15.22 2.70 8.39
C LEU A 291 -14.77 1.70 7.31
N LYS A 292 -14.25 0.54 7.74
CA LYS A 292 -13.79 -0.50 6.83
C LYS A 292 -14.94 -1.32 6.27
N ASP A 293 -15.90 -1.66 7.13
CA ASP A 293 -17.07 -2.41 6.73
C ASP A 293 -18.04 -1.49 5.97
N ARG A 294 -18.42 -1.90 4.75
CA ARG A 294 -19.27 -1.09 3.90
C ARG A 294 -20.70 -1.01 4.42
N TYR A 295 -21.20 -2.08 5.03
CA TYR A 295 -22.55 -2.10 5.58
C TYR A 295 -22.66 -1.17 6.79
N GLU A 296 -21.68 -1.19 7.70
CA GLU A 296 -21.59 -0.23 8.81
C GLU A 296 -21.45 1.21 8.29
N ALA A 297 -20.62 1.43 7.27
CA ALA A 297 -20.47 2.76 6.66
C ALA A 297 -21.80 3.30 6.12
N GLU A 298 -22.62 2.46 5.48
CA GLU A 298 -23.94 2.85 4.97
C GLU A 298 -24.93 3.15 6.10
N ILE A 299 -24.91 2.38 7.20
CA ILE A 299 -25.72 2.68 8.39
C ILE A 299 -25.35 4.05 8.96
N ILE A 300 -24.05 4.32 9.10
CA ILE A 300 -23.56 5.61 9.58
C ILE A 300 -23.98 6.73 8.63
N LYS A 301 -23.84 6.55 7.30
CA LYS A 301 -24.30 7.54 6.33
C LYS A 301 -25.78 7.90 6.55
N ASN A 302 -26.65 6.90 6.65
CA ASN A 302 -28.08 7.14 6.85
C ASN A 302 -28.38 7.84 8.19
N THR A 303 -27.60 7.52 9.23
CA THR A 303 -27.69 8.17 10.53
C THR A 303 -27.23 9.63 10.46
N LEU A 304 -26.17 9.92 9.71
CA LEU A 304 -25.68 11.29 9.52
C LEU A 304 -26.67 12.13 8.70
N LEU A 305 -27.26 11.54 7.66
CA LEU A 305 -28.30 12.18 6.85
C LEU A 305 -29.54 12.54 7.69
N SER A 306 -30.02 11.62 8.54
CA SER A 306 -31.16 11.91 9.42
C SER A 306 -30.85 12.97 10.47
N LYS A 307 -29.57 13.15 10.82
CA LYS A 307 -29.05 14.22 11.69
C LYS A 307 -28.72 15.52 10.95
N GLY A 308 -29.01 15.62 9.66
CA GLY A 308 -28.85 16.83 8.84
C GLY A 308 -27.45 17.07 8.27
N TYR A 309 -26.56 16.07 8.26
CA TYR A 309 -25.26 16.17 7.60
C TYR A 309 -25.37 15.70 6.15
N TYR A 310 -25.10 16.59 5.19
CA TYR A 310 -25.27 16.31 3.76
C TYR A 310 -23.94 16.26 2.99
N ASN A 311 -22.84 16.79 3.50
CA ASN A 311 -21.56 16.74 2.78
C ASN A 311 -20.79 15.46 3.17
N LEU A 312 -21.27 14.31 2.69
CA LEU A 312 -20.76 13.00 3.11
C LEU A 312 -19.88 12.35 2.02
N TYR A 313 -18.73 11.81 2.43
CA TYR A 313 -17.82 11.04 1.60
C TYR A 313 -17.52 9.68 2.23
N PHE A 314 -17.44 8.64 1.40
CA PHE A 314 -16.91 7.34 1.78
C PHE A 314 -15.43 7.22 1.46
N VAL A 315 -14.76 6.38 2.24
CA VAL A 315 -13.37 5.99 2.01
C VAL A 315 -13.36 4.56 1.47
N ASN A 316 -12.93 4.38 0.22
CA ASN A 316 -12.82 3.05 -0.37
C ASN A 316 -11.56 2.31 0.11
N ASP A 317 -11.37 1.07 -0.36
CA ASP A 317 -10.23 0.22 0.03
C ASP A 317 -8.85 0.78 -0.38
N LYS A 318 -8.84 1.76 -1.29
CA LYS A 318 -7.65 2.49 -1.75
C LYS A 318 -7.55 3.86 -1.08
N LEU A 319 -8.29 4.07 0.01
CA LEU A 319 -8.40 5.32 0.78
C LEU A 319 -8.96 6.51 -0.02
N ASN A 320 -9.50 6.29 -1.22
CA ASN A 320 -10.01 7.39 -2.05
C ASN A 320 -11.38 7.81 -1.57
N LEU A 321 -11.66 9.11 -1.73
CA LEU A 321 -12.91 9.71 -1.33
C LEU A 321 -13.93 9.63 -2.46
N GLU A 322 -15.07 9.04 -2.15
CA GLU A 322 -16.21 8.90 -3.05
C GLU A 322 -17.39 9.63 -2.43
N LYS A 323 -18.03 10.52 -3.19
CA LYS A 323 -19.20 11.23 -2.67
C LYS A 323 -20.29 10.21 -2.36
N ALA A 324 -20.91 10.33 -1.19
CA ALA A 324 -21.90 9.36 -0.74
C ALA A 324 -23.24 9.47 -1.51
N PHE A 325 -23.44 10.56 -2.27
CA PHE A 325 -24.57 10.80 -3.17
C PHE A 325 -24.34 11.95 -4.16
#